data_AF-A0AA35WLF4-F1
#
_entry.id   AF-A0AA35WLF4-F1
#
_cell.length_a   1.000
_cell.length_b   1.000
_cell.length_c   1.000
_cell.angle_alpha   90.00
_cell.angle_beta   90.00
_cell.angle_gamma   90.00
#
_symmetry.space_group_name_H-M   'P 1'
#
loop_
_entity.id
_entity.type
_entity.pdbx_description
1 polymer ?
#
loop_
_entity_poly.entity_id
_entity_poly.type
_entity_poly.pdbx_seq_one_letter_code
_entity_poly.pdbx_strand_id
1 'polypeptide(L)'
;MLDWLQPRGEVLAVCEATGGYERLVVAGLREGGVAVPVAHPNRVRADARAGGYEAKTDGLDAVVLSRYGEAFQPPATLAQDADRIRLQDLLRRREQLVGQRTQEKNRLARVHNPASQDSIRRHIAWLDEEIGLLDEQCQELLKQNAEFQRQVEWYRSVPGVGIQTAAAVVAWLPELGQCESNVLAALCGVAPWSRDSGQQRGYRSTRGGRRPGENIEPEPEAAVTKGLLTALGVMLVCTIIPVAQFLLAPFGPFLGAYFGIRSVDTEGSDPLVAAAKFGAAVGAVSGIILVVIALILTVVLPMPGRFVALTWIAVAVFATYVAGMSTLGGLYRLMKTRTVPVAAEAS
;
A
#
# COMPACT_ATOMS: atom_id res chain seq x y z
N MET A 1 -30.51 32.12 1.36
CA MET A 1 -29.11 32.48 1.71
C MET A 1 -28.50 33.37 0.63
N LEU A 2 -28.51 32.97 -0.64
CA LEU A 2 -28.04 33.81 -1.74
C LEU A 2 -28.75 35.18 -1.80
N ASP A 3 -30.08 35.21 -1.66
CA ASP A 3 -30.85 36.47 -1.61
C ASP A 3 -30.42 37.41 -0.47
N TRP A 4 -29.97 36.83 0.65
CA TRP A 4 -29.42 37.59 1.76
C TRP A 4 -28.01 38.10 1.44
N LEU A 5 -27.20 37.37 0.66
CA LEU A 5 -25.84 37.76 0.30
C LEU A 5 -25.77 38.79 -0.84
N GLN A 6 -26.70 38.75 -1.80
CA GLN A 6 -26.72 39.64 -2.98
C GLN A 6 -26.54 41.15 -2.71
N PRO A 7 -27.15 41.77 -1.68
CA PRO A 7 -26.98 43.21 -1.44
C PRO A 7 -25.61 43.61 -0.84
N ARG A 8 -24.69 42.68 -0.56
CA ARG A 8 -23.48 42.92 0.24
C ARG A 8 -22.16 43.08 -0.55
N GLY A 9 -22.21 43.10 -1.88
CA GLY A 9 -21.02 43.27 -2.74
C GLY A 9 -20.17 42.00 -2.87
N GLU A 10 -18.85 42.14 -2.99
CA GLU A 10 -17.93 40.99 -3.03
C GLU A 10 -17.87 40.31 -1.66
N VAL A 11 -18.38 39.08 -1.56
CA VAL A 11 -18.41 38.30 -0.33
C VAL A 11 -17.54 37.04 -0.48
N LEU A 12 -16.69 36.81 0.52
CA LEU A 12 -16.00 35.54 0.73
C LEU A 12 -16.74 34.74 1.80
N ALA A 13 -17.29 33.58 1.44
CA ALA A 13 -17.99 32.71 2.38
C ALA A 13 -17.09 31.53 2.78
N VAL A 14 -16.58 31.54 4.01
CA VAL A 14 -15.71 30.45 4.50
C VAL A 14 -16.54 29.31 5.08
N CYS A 15 -16.32 28.10 4.57
CA CYS A 15 -16.89 26.87 5.12
C CYS A 15 -15.80 26.03 5.76
N GLU A 16 -16.10 25.33 6.85
CA GLU A 16 -15.22 24.28 7.38
C GLU A 16 -15.52 22.93 6.69
N ALA A 17 -14.49 22.09 6.48
CA ALA A 17 -14.74 20.71 6.05
C ALA A 17 -15.43 19.92 7.17
N THR A 18 -16.68 19.49 6.94
CA THR A 18 -17.53 18.81 7.93
C THR A 18 -17.89 17.39 7.48
N GLY A 19 -16.98 16.72 6.77
CA GLY A 19 -17.17 15.33 6.35
C GLY A 19 -18.26 15.13 5.28
N GLY A 20 -18.70 16.20 4.62
CA GLY A 20 -19.64 16.15 3.51
C GLY A 20 -20.88 17.03 3.68
N TYR A 21 -21.24 17.43 4.91
CA TYR A 21 -22.39 18.32 5.14
C TYR A 21 -22.21 19.69 4.48
N GLU A 22 -20.97 20.15 4.34
CA GLU A 22 -20.65 21.42 3.70
C GLU A 22 -20.89 21.42 2.18
N ARG A 23 -20.93 20.24 1.53
CA ARG A 23 -20.89 20.12 0.06
C ARG A 23 -22.05 20.84 -0.62
N LEU A 24 -23.27 20.70 -0.12
CA LEU A 24 -24.46 21.34 -0.70
C LEU A 24 -24.42 22.87 -0.56
N VAL A 25 -23.98 23.36 0.60
CA VAL A 25 -23.83 24.79 0.87
C VAL A 25 -22.76 25.39 -0.04
N VAL A 26 -21.61 24.71 -0.16
CA VAL A 26 -20.51 25.12 -1.04
C VAL A 26 -20.95 25.14 -2.50
N ALA A 27 -21.67 24.11 -2.97
CA ALA A 27 -22.17 24.05 -4.34
C ALA A 27 -23.15 25.20 -4.64
N GLY A 28 -24.17 25.40 -3.80
CA GLY A 28 -25.17 26.45 -4.01
C GLY A 28 -24.58 27.86 -3.94
N LEU A 29 -23.62 28.11 -3.04
CA LEU A 29 -22.91 29.40 -2.98
C LEU A 29 -22.09 29.66 -4.24
N ARG A 30 -21.40 28.65 -4.77
CA ARG A 30 -20.62 28.78 -6.00
C ARG A 30 -21.49 28.99 -7.23
N GLU A 31 -22.62 28.30 -7.34
CA GLU A 31 -23.61 28.53 -8.39
C GLU A 31 -24.12 29.98 -8.36
N GLY A 32 -24.24 30.56 -7.17
CA GLY A 32 -24.55 31.98 -6.98
C GLY A 32 -23.37 32.95 -7.17
N GLY A 33 -22.22 32.49 -7.66
CA GLY A 33 -21.04 33.33 -7.92
C GLY A 33 -20.24 33.75 -6.67
N VAL A 34 -20.50 33.15 -5.51
CA VAL A 34 -19.80 33.47 -4.26
C VAL A 34 -18.52 32.65 -4.15
N ALA A 35 -17.41 33.29 -3.78
CA ALA A 35 -16.15 32.61 -3.53
C ALA A 35 -16.22 31.82 -2.21
N VAL A 36 -15.98 30.50 -2.27
CA VAL A 36 -16.11 29.60 -1.11
C VAL A 36 -14.84 28.78 -0.86
N PRO A 37 -13.95 29.25 0.03
CA PRO A 37 -12.88 28.44 0.59
C PRO A 37 -13.43 27.42 1.58
N VAL A 38 -13.04 26.15 1.41
CA VAL A 38 -13.26 25.09 2.39
C VAL A 38 -12.02 24.98 3.28
N ALA A 39 -12.10 25.54 4.47
CA ALA A 39 -11.00 25.58 5.43
C ALA A 39 -10.82 24.24 6.14
N HIS A 40 -9.56 23.90 6.43
CA HIS A 40 -9.22 22.70 7.18
C HIS A 40 -9.59 22.89 8.67
N PRO A 41 -10.35 21.96 9.29
CA PRO A 41 -10.79 22.04 10.69
C PRO A 41 -9.68 22.39 11.69
N ASN A 42 -8.55 21.69 11.62
CA ASN A 42 -7.40 21.94 12.48
C ASN A 42 -6.82 23.36 12.34
N ARG A 43 -6.90 24.01 11.17
CA ARG A 43 -6.40 25.38 10.99
C ARG A 43 -7.36 26.39 11.62
N VAL A 44 -8.66 26.22 11.38
CA VAL A 44 -9.71 27.02 12.01
C VAL A 44 -9.63 26.88 13.53
N ARG A 45 -9.48 25.65 14.04
CA ARG A 45 -9.34 25.39 15.47
C ARG A 45 -8.06 25.97 16.08
N ALA A 46 -6.95 25.99 15.32
CA ALA A 46 -5.73 26.63 15.77
C ALA A 46 -5.89 28.16 15.88
N ASP A 47 -6.56 28.79 14.91
CA ASP A 47 -6.88 30.22 14.97
C ASP A 47 -7.87 30.57 16.08
N ALA A 48 -8.86 29.71 16.34
CA ALA A 48 -9.78 29.85 17.47
C ALA A 48 -9.00 29.88 18.80
N ARG A 49 -8.10 28.92 19.00
CA ARG A 49 -7.24 28.84 20.19
C ARG A 49 -6.33 30.04 20.33
N ALA A 50 -5.71 30.50 19.24
CA ALA A 50 -4.87 31.69 19.24
C ALA A 50 -5.66 32.95 19.62
N GLY A 51 -6.94 33.02 19.25
CA GLY A 51 -7.85 34.10 19.61
C GLY A 51 -8.53 33.97 20.99
N GLY A 52 -8.22 32.94 21.78
CA GLY A 52 -8.83 32.71 23.10
C GLY A 52 -10.26 32.16 23.08
N TYR A 53 -10.73 31.64 21.94
CA TYR A 53 -12.05 31.03 21.82
C TYR A 53 -12.02 29.56 22.26
N GLU A 54 -12.26 29.31 23.56
CA GLU A 54 -12.28 27.95 24.11
C GLU A 54 -13.65 27.26 23.97
N ALA A 55 -14.73 28.01 24.19
CA ALA A 55 -16.11 27.53 24.05
C ALA A 55 -16.47 27.24 22.59
N LYS A 56 -17.42 26.32 22.39
CA LYS A 56 -17.95 25.94 21.06
C LYS A 56 -19.45 26.13 21.02
N THR A 57 -19.92 27.06 20.19
CA THR A 57 -21.33 27.28 19.86
C THR A 57 -21.42 27.67 18.40
N ASP A 58 -22.55 27.41 17.74
CA ASP A 58 -22.71 27.70 16.30
C ASP A 58 -22.44 29.19 15.98
N GLY A 59 -22.85 30.09 16.89
CA GLY A 59 -22.59 31.53 16.75
C GLY A 59 -21.10 31.88 16.90
N LEU A 60 -20.39 31.25 17.83
CA LEU A 60 -18.94 31.44 17.97
C LEU A 60 -18.17 30.83 16.80
N ASP A 61 -18.57 29.66 16.31
CA ASP A 61 -17.93 29.00 15.17
C ASP A 61 -18.07 29.88 13.90
N ALA A 62 -19.22 30.51 13.69
CA ALA A 62 -19.40 31.49 12.61
C ALA A 62 -18.48 32.72 12.73
N VAL A 63 -18.32 33.26 13.95
CA VAL A 63 -17.40 34.39 14.21
C VAL A 63 -15.95 33.97 13.96
N VAL A 64 -15.54 32.79 14.43
CA VAL A 64 -14.20 32.24 14.22
C VAL A 64 -13.92 32.03 12.73
N LEU A 65 -14.87 31.46 11.97
CA LEU A 65 -14.71 31.26 10.53
C LEU A 65 -14.64 32.58 9.76
N SER A 66 -15.44 33.57 10.13
CA SER A 66 -15.37 34.92 9.56
C SER A 66 -14.01 35.57 9.80
N ARG A 67 -13.53 35.54 11.05
CA ARG A 67 -12.21 36.06 11.43
C ARG A 67 -11.08 35.32 10.70
N TYR A 68 -11.16 33.99 10.60
CA TYR A 68 -10.20 33.20 9.85
C TYR A 68 -10.18 33.61 8.36
N GLY A 69 -11.35 33.82 7.76
CA GLY A 69 -11.49 34.31 6.39
C GLY A 69 -10.84 35.66 6.15
N GLU A 70 -11.10 36.61 7.05
CA GLU A 70 -10.54 37.96 6.98
C GLU A 70 -9.01 37.96 7.18
N ALA A 71 -8.51 37.20 8.14
CA ALA A 71 -7.09 37.16 8.49
C ALA A 71 -6.23 36.42 7.45
N PHE A 72 -6.73 35.31 6.89
CA PHE A 72 -5.92 34.44 6.03
C PHE A 72 -6.30 34.51 4.55
N GLN A 73 -7.45 35.10 4.20
CA GLN A 73 -8.00 35.18 2.83
C GLN A 73 -7.75 33.91 2.01
N PRO A 74 -8.19 32.73 2.52
CA PRO A 74 -7.88 31.47 1.88
C PRO A 74 -8.46 31.43 0.46
N PRO A 75 -7.71 30.86 -0.51
CA PRO A 75 -8.16 30.80 -1.89
C PRO A 75 -9.46 29.99 -1.99
N ALA A 76 -10.35 30.43 -2.88
CA ALA A 76 -11.56 29.69 -3.19
C ALA A 76 -11.20 28.26 -3.57
N THR A 77 -11.89 27.29 -2.97
CA THR A 77 -11.65 25.89 -3.29
C THR A 77 -12.17 25.63 -4.71
N LEU A 78 -11.38 24.95 -5.54
CA LEU A 78 -11.78 24.66 -6.92
C LEU A 78 -12.99 23.72 -6.95
N ALA A 79 -13.81 23.84 -8.00
CA ALA A 79 -14.85 22.86 -8.28
C ALA A 79 -14.19 21.51 -8.61
N GLN A 80 -14.63 20.46 -7.93
CA GLN A 80 -14.26 19.11 -8.31
C GLN A 80 -15.15 18.67 -9.47
N ASP A 81 -14.58 17.91 -10.39
CA ASP A 81 -15.32 17.24 -11.46
C ASP A 81 -16.46 16.39 -10.90
N ALA A 82 -17.67 16.53 -11.47
CA ALA A 82 -18.87 15.85 -11.04
C ALA A 82 -18.71 14.32 -11.11
N ASP A 83 -18.04 13.80 -12.13
CA ASP A 83 -17.79 12.36 -12.25
C ASP A 83 -16.81 11.88 -11.19
N ARG A 84 -15.82 12.70 -10.83
CA ARG A 84 -14.90 12.41 -9.74
C ARG A 84 -15.60 12.35 -8.39
N ILE A 85 -16.52 13.28 -8.12
CA ILE A 85 -17.34 13.27 -6.90
C ILE A 85 -18.17 11.99 -6.83
N ARG A 86 -18.85 11.63 -7.93
CA ARG A 86 -19.62 10.38 -8.04
C ARG A 86 -18.74 9.15 -7.77
N LEU A 87 -17.56 9.09 -8.39
CA LEU A 87 -16.62 7.99 -8.21
C LEU A 87 -16.14 7.89 -6.75
N GLN A 88 -15.81 9.02 -6.12
CA GLN A 88 -15.43 9.06 -4.70
C GLN A 88 -16.56 8.53 -3.79
N ASP A 89 -17.81 8.90 -4.07
CA ASP A 89 -18.95 8.48 -3.25
C ASP A 89 -19.23 6.97 -3.41
N LEU A 90 -19.15 6.43 -4.64
CA LEU A 90 -19.24 4.98 -4.89
C LEU A 90 -18.13 4.20 -4.18
N LEU A 91 -16.88 4.65 -4.31
CA LEU A 91 -15.73 4.01 -3.65
C LEU A 91 -15.82 4.08 -2.13
N ARG A 92 -16.25 5.22 -1.56
CA ARG A 92 -16.46 5.37 -0.11
C ARG A 92 -17.53 4.39 0.38
N ARG A 93 -18.65 4.29 -0.33
CA ARG A 93 -19.73 3.34 0.02
C ARG A 93 -19.23 1.91 -0.03
N ARG A 94 -18.47 1.55 -1.07
CA ARG A 94 -17.86 0.24 -1.21
C ARG A 94 -16.94 -0.09 -0.03
N GLU A 95 -16.06 0.84 0.36
CA GLU A 95 -15.16 0.67 1.51
C GLU A 95 -15.93 0.41 2.81
N GLN A 96 -17.04 1.13 3.04
CA GLN A 96 -17.91 0.89 4.20
C GLN A 96 -18.47 -0.53 4.21
N LEU A 97 -18.98 -1.02 3.08
CA LEU A 97 -19.54 -2.37 2.97
C LEU A 97 -18.48 -3.46 3.11
N VAL A 98 -17.29 -3.26 2.54
CA VAL A 98 -16.14 -4.16 2.75
C VAL A 98 -15.76 -4.22 4.23
N GLY A 99 -15.79 -3.07 4.92
CA GLY A 99 -15.61 -2.97 6.36
C GLY A 99 -16.65 -3.81 7.10
N GLN A 100 -17.94 -3.56 6.87
CA GLN A 100 -19.05 -4.30 7.48
C GLN A 100 -18.94 -5.81 7.24
N ARG A 101 -18.63 -6.24 6.00
CA ARG A 101 -18.42 -7.65 5.68
C ARG A 101 -17.30 -8.27 6.48
N THR A 102 -16.23 -7.51 6.71
CA THR A 102 -15.10 -7.96 7.55
C THR A 102 -15.54 -8.15 9.00
N GLN A 103 -16.34 -7.21 9.53
CA GLN A 103 -16.93 -7.33 10.88
C GLN A 103 -17.83 -8.57 10.97
N GLU A 104 -18.69 -8.82 9.98
CA GLU A 104 -19.57 -9.99 9.95
C GLU A 104 -18.79 -11.31 9.84
N LYS A 105 -17.72 -11.36 9.05
CA LYS A 105 -16.84 -12.54 8.99
C LYS A 105 -16.17 -12.80 10.34
N ASN A 106 -15.74 -11.74 11.04
CA ASN A 106 -15.18 -11.86 12.38
C ASN A 106 -16.24 -12.35 13.40
N ARG A 107 -17.49 -11.87 13.31
CA ARG A 107 -18.62 -12.33 14.14
C ARG A 107 -18.94 -13.80 13.88
N LEU A 108 -19.00 -14.21 12.61
CA LEU A 108 -19.28 -15.59 12.20
C LEU A 108 -18.30 -16.59 12.81
N ALA A 109 -17.01 -16.20 12.90
CA ALA A 109 -15.97 -17.06 13.46
C ALA A 109 -16.11 -17.29 14.98
N ARG A 110 -16.91 -16.48 15.70
CA ARG A 110 -17.05 -16.53 17.17
C ARG A 110 -18.43 -16.99 17.64
N VAL A 111 -19.42 -17.00 16.77
CA VAL A 111 -20.81 -17.34 17.13
C VAL A 111 -21.03 -18.86 17.09
N HIS A 112 -21.65 -19.40 18.13
CA HIS A 112 -21.92 -20.84 18.25
C HIS A 112 -23.38 -21.22 17.95
N ASN A 113 -24.32 -20.28 18.06
CA ASN A 113 -25.74 -20.53 17.77
C ASN A 113 -25.94 -20.70 16.24
N PRO A 114 -26.46 -21.85 15.76
CA PRO A 114 -26.69 -22.09 14.33
C PRO A 114 -27.61 -21.06 13.65
N ALA A 115 -28.69 -20.64 14.31
CA ALA A 115 -29.61 -19.66 13.73
C ALA A 115 -28.94 -18.29 13.54
N SER A 116 -28.07 -17.91 14.47
CA SER A 116 -27.26 -16.69 14.34
C SER A 116 -26.20 -16.82 13.25
N GLN A 117 -25.57 -17.99 13.10
CA GLN A 117 -24.64 -18.26 12.00
C GLN A 117 -25.33 -18.12 10.64
N ASP A 118 -26.52 -18.67 10.47
CA ASP A 118 -27.30 -18.57 9.23
C ASP A 118 -27.70 -17.12 8.94
N SER A 119 -28.10 -16.36 9.96
CA SER A 119 -28.37 -14.93 9.82
C SER A 119 -27.15 -14.15 9.35
N ILE A 120 -25.98 -14.41 9.94
CA ILE A 120 -24.72 -13.73 9.56
C ILE A 120 -24.29 -14.13 8.15
N ARG A 121 -24.42 -15.41 7.77
CA ARG A 121 -24.12 -15.86 6.40
C ARG A 121 -25.00 -15.17 5.37
N ARG A 122 -26.30 -15.01 5.64
CA ARG A 122 -27.21 -14.25 4.76
C ARG A 122 -26.78 -12.79 4.63
N HIS A 123 -26.37 -12.16 5.73
CA HIS A 123 -25.88 -10.77 5.69
C HIS A 123 -24.57 -10.65 4.90
N ILE A 124 -23.62 -11.57 5.06
CA ILE A 124 -22.39 -11.61 4.27
C ILE A 124 -22.70 -11.77 2.77
N ALA A 125 -23.61 -12.67 2.41
CA ALA A 125 -24.00 -12.88 1.02
C ALA A 125 -24.60 -11.60 0.40
N TRP A 126 -25.49 -10.92 1.13
CA TRP A 126 -26.03 -9.63 0.71
C TRP A 126 -24.95 -8.56 0.55
N LEU A 127 -24.00 -8.48 1.50
CA LEU A 127 -22.88 -7.54 1.41
C LEU A 127 -21.97 -7.83 0.21
N ASP A 128 -21.71 -9.10 -0.11
CA ASP A 128 -20.90 -9.48 -1.27
C ASP A 128 -21.59 -9.10 -2.59
N GLU A 129 -22.91 -9.28 -2.69
CA GLU A 129 -23.71 -8.85 -3.85
C GLU A 129 -23.69 -7.32 -4.02
N GLU A 130 -23.96 -6.58 -2.95
CA GLU A 130 -23.99 -5.10 -2.97
C GLU A 130 -22.60 -4.51 -3.32
N ILE A 131 -21.51 -5.11 -2.82
CA ILE A 131 -20.15 -4.74 -3.23
C ILE A 131 -19.92 -5.00 -4.72
N GLY A 132 -20.44 -6.10 -5.26
CA GLY A 132 -20.39 -6.41 -6.69
C GLY A 132 -21.10 -5.36 -7.54
N LEU A 133 -22.30 -4.95 -7.14
CA LEU A 133 -23.06 -3.90 -7.83
C LEU A 133 -22.31 -2.55 -7.84
N LEU A 134 -21.69 -2.17 -6.70
CA LEU A 134 -20.87 -0.96 -6.64
C LEU A 134 -19.62 -1.07 -7.50
N ASP A 135 -19.02 -2.26 -7.61
CA ASP A 135 -17.88 -2.51 -8.48
C ASP A 135 -18.22 -2.33 -9.96
N GLU A 136 -19.40 -2.80 -10.37
CA GLU A 136 -19.92 -2.59 -11.73
C GLU A 136 -20.21 -1.11 -12.00
N GLN A 137 -20.87 -0.41 -11.07
CA GLN A 137 -21.14 1.03 -11.18
C GLN A 137 -19.85 1.86 -11.29
N CYS A 138 -18.83 1.53 -10.49
CA CYS A 138 -17.52 2.17 -10.58
C CYS A 138 -16.90 1.94 -11.96
N GLN A 139 -16.91 0.70 -12.46
CA GLN A 139 -16.34 0.37 -13.77
C GLN A 139 -17.07 1.08 -14.91
N GLU A 140 -18.39 1.18 -14.83
CA GLU A 140 -19.18 1.88 -15.84
C GLU A 140 -18.86 3.37 -15.87
N LEU A 141 -18.80 4.02 -14.70
CA LEU A 141 -18.42 5.43 -14.60
C LEU A 141 -16.99 5.69 -15.13
N LEU A 142 -16.06 4.77 -14.86
CA LEU A 142 -14.69 4.86 -15.38
C LEU A 142 -14.64 4.73 -16.91
N LYS A 143 -15.52 3.93 -17.54
CA LYS A 143 -15.59 3.78 -19.00
C LYS A 143 -16.23 4.98 -19.68
N GLN A 144 -17.22 5.60 -19.03
CA GLN A 144 -17.92 6.77 -19.57
C GLN A 144 -17.01 8.00 -19.66
N ASN A 145 -15.99 8.08 -18.79
CA ASN A 145 -15.04 9.18 -18.77
C ASN A 145 -13.68 8.75 -19.38
N ALA A 146 -13.41 9.23 -20.60
CA ALA A 146 -12.20 8.87 -21.35
C ALA A 146 -10.88 9.29 -20.67
N GLU A 147 -10.89 10.31 -19.81
CA GLU A 147 -9.72 10.68 -19.02
C GLU A 147 -9.48 9.65 -17.90
N PHE A 148 -10.54 9.27 -17.18
CA PHE A 148 -10.44 8.28 -16.11
C PHE A 148 -10.00 6.92 -16.64
N GLN A 149 -10.58 6.48 -17.76
CA GLN A 149 -10.19 5.23 -18.40
C GLN A 149 -8.69 5.20 -18.72
N ARG A 150 -8.18 6.28 -19.34
CA ARG A 150 -6.76 6.42 -19.68
C ARG A 150 -5.86 6.37 -18.44
N GLN A 151 -6.25 7.09 -17.38
CA GLN A 151 -5.51 7.10 -16.11
C GLN A 151 -5.49 5.71 -15.47
N VAL A 152 -6.64 5.03 -15.42
CA VAL A 152 -6.75 3.67 -14.87
C VAL A 152 -5.88 2.68 -15.66
N GLU A 153 -5.93 2.71 -16.99
CA GLU A 153 -5.12 1.85 -17.84
C GLU A 153 -3.62 2.09 -17.60
N TRP A 154 -3.22 3.36 -17.47
CA TRP A 154 -1.84 3.71 -17.14
C TRP A 154 -1.43 3.19 -15.76
N TYR A 155 -2.24 3.41 -14.71
CA TYR A 155 -1.92 2.91 -13.37
C TYR A 155 -1.84 1.38 -13.31
N ARG A 156 -2.70 0.68 -14.06
CA ARG A 156 -2.70 -0.79 -14.12
C ARG A 156 -1.51 -1.39 -14.87
N SER A 157 -0.76 -0.59 -15.62
CA SER A 157 0.50 -1.04 -16.22
C SER A 157 1.58 -1.37 -15.17
N VAL A 158 1.43 -0.84 -13.95
CA VAL A 158 2.32 -1.13 -12.82
C VAL A 158 1.98 -2.51 -12.24
N PRO A 159 2.94 -3.45 -12.14
CA PRO A 159 2.71 -4.77 -11.57
C PRO A 159 2.13 -4.69 -10.15
N GLY A 160 1.03 -5.41 -9.92
CA GLY A 160 0.35 -5.45 -8.62
C GLY A 160 -0.75 -4.39 -8.42
N VAL A 161 -0.94 -3.45 -9.35
CA VAL A 161 -2.04 -2.47 -9.28
C VAL A 161 -3.30 -3.02 -9.94
N GLY A 162 -4.32 -3.31 -9.12
CA GLY A 162 -5.64 -3.74 -9.58
C GLY A 162 -6.56 -2.58 -9.96
N ILE A 163 -7.69 -2.91 -10.60
CA ILE A 163 -8.71 -1.93 -11.03
C ILE A 163 -9.20 -1.05 -9.87
N GLN A 164 -9.43 -1.64 -8.69
CA GLN A 164 -9.93 -0.93 -7.51
C GLN A 164 -8.91 0.07 -6.98
N THR A 165 -7.63 -0.32 -6.94
CA THR A 165 -6.54 0.56 -6.52
C THR A 165 -6.34 1.70 -7.51
N ALA A 166 -6.37 1.40 -8.82
CA ALA A 166 -6.28 2.43 -9.86
C ALA A 166 -7.45 3.42 -9.79
N ALA A 167 -8.68 2.94 -9.61
CA ALA A 167 -9.87 3.76 -9.44
C ALA A 167 -9.76 4.67 -8.21
N ALA A 168 -9.24 4.17 -7.09
CA ALA A 168 -9.01 4.97 -5.89
C ALA A 168 -7.98 6.09 -6.12
N VAL A 169 -6.90 5.82 -6.85
CA VAL A 169 -5.91 6.84 -7.21
C VAL A 169 -6.54 7.92 -8.10
N VAL A 170 -7.32 7.51 -9.12
CA VAL A 170 -8.09 8.44 -9.95
C VAL A 170 -9.03 9.26 -9.09
N ALA A 171 -9.77 8.68 -8.14
CA ALA A 171 -10.75 9.43 -7.37
C ALA A 171 -10.13 10.43 -6.38
N TRP A 172 -9.12 9.99 -5.63
CA TRP A 172 -8.63 10.70 -4.44
C TRP A 172 -7.36 11.53 -4.66
N LEU A 173 -6.63 11.28 -5.75
CA LEU A 173 -5.33 11.90 -6.02
C LEU A 173 -5.23 12.49 -7.44
N PRO A 174 -6.08 13.47 -7.81
CA PRO A 174 -5.98 14.20 -9.09
C PRO A 174 -4.60 14.81 -9.35
N GLU A 175 -3.89 15.18 -8.29
CA GLU A 175 -2.62 15.89 -8.36
C GLU A 175 -1.43 14.97 -8.72
N LEU A 176 -1.68 13.67 -8.87
CA LEU A 176 -0.64 12.71 -9.23
C LEU A 176 -0.07 13.04 -10.61
N GLY A 177 1.25 13.26 -10.66
CA GLY A 177 1.94 13.71 -11.87
C GLY A 177 1.93 15.23 -12.09
N GLN A 178 1.22 16.00 -11.26
CA GLN A 178 1.17 17.47 -11.32
C GLN A 178 1.94 18.14 -10.17
N CYS A 179 2.26 17.41 -9.11
CA CYS A 179 2.97 17.92 -7.95
C CYS A 179 4.22 17.08 -7.61
N GLU A 180 5.12 17.68 -6.84
CA GLU A 180 6.31 16.99 -6.35
C GLU A 180 5.97 15.83 -5.40
N SER A 181 6.85 14.83 -5.37
CA SER A 181 6.66 13.58 -4.62
C SER A 181 6.51 13.79 -3.10
N ASN A 182 7.17 14.80 -2.54
CA ASN A 182 7.04 15.21 -1.14
C ASN A 182 5.63 15.73 -0.79
N VAL A 183 5.06 16.58 -1.66
CA VAL A 183 3.70 17.11 -1.53
C VAL A 183 2.70 15.98 -1.66
N LEU A 184 2.90 15.09 -2.65
CA LEU A 184 2.07 13.92 -2.84
C LEU A 184 2.12 12.97 -1.63
N ALA A 185 3.31 12.70 -1.09
CA ALA A 185 3.48 11.90 0.12
C ALA A 185 2.79 12.53 1.33
N ALA A 186 2.82 13.86 1.47
CA ALA A 186 2.10 14.58 2.52
C ALA A 186 0.58 14.51 2.31
N LEU A 187 0.10 14.64 1.06
CA LEU A 187 -1.31 14.48 0.69
C LEU A 187 -1.81 13.07 0.99
N CYS A 188 -1.01 12.03 0.75
CA CYS A 188 -1.35 10.66 1.10
C CYS A 188 -1.17 10.34 2.60
N GLY A 189 -0.63 11.27 3.40
CA GLY A 189 -0.39 11.06 4.83
C GLY A 189 0.76 10.12 5.16
N VAL A 190 1.66 9.87 4.19
CA VAL A 190 2.84 9.00 4.34
C VAL A 190 4.14 9.79 4.52
N ALA A 191 4.11 11.12 4.38
CA ALA A 191 5.28 11.95 4.63
C ALA A 191 5.61 12.05 6.14
N PRO A 192 6.87 11.77 6.55
CA PRO A 192 7.32 11.98 7.92
C PRO A 192 7.54 13.47 8.18
N TRP A 193 6.98 13.99 9.28
CA TRP A 193 7.14 15.40 9.66
C TRP A 193 8.31 15.58 10.64
N SER A 194 9.13 16.61 10.39
CA SER A 194 10.24 16.99 11.27
C SER A 194 9.73 17.48 12.62
N ARG A 195 10.39 17.05 13.71
CA ARG A 195 10.13 17.51 15.07
C ARG A 195 11.43 18.00 15.71
N ASP A 196 12.04 18.96 15.03
CA ASP A 196 13.38 19.45 15.36
C ASP A 196 13.25 20.84 16.03
N SER A 197 13.99 21.09 17.11
CA SER A 197 14.00 22.37 17.83
C SER A 197 15.42 22.69 18.33
N GLY A 198 15.99 23.80 17.86
CA GLY A 198 17.38 24.14 18.12
C GLY A 198 18.32 23.00 17.68
N GLN A 199 19.02 22.40 18.64
CA GLN A 199 19.89 21.23 18.40
C GLN A 199 19.20 19.88 18.58
N GLN A 200 17.95 19.85 19.07
CA GLN A 200 17.20 18.61 19.28
C GLN A 200 16.64 18.09 17.96
N ARG A 201 16.88 16.81 17.66
CA ARG A 201 16.24 16.06 16.57
C ARG A 201 15.25 15.07 17.17
N GLY A 202 13.96 15.31 16.97
CA GLY A 202 12.88 14.50 17.52
C GLY A 202 12.49 13.32 16.62
N TYR A 203 11.76 12.37 17.20
CA TYR A 203 11.15 11.28 16.43
C TYR A 203 10.18 11.84 15.37
N ARG A 204 10.37 11.43 14.12
CA ARG A 204 9.55 11.85 12.99
C ARG A 204 8.40 10.87 12.81
N SER A 205 7.18 11.39 12.76
CA SER A 205 5.97 10.60 12.56
C SER A 205 5.18 11.12 11.37
N THR A 206 4.44 10.24 10.72
CA THR A 206 3.44 10.64 9.72
C THR A 206 2.24 11.28 10.42
N ARG A 207 1.59 12.24 9.76
CA ARG A 207 0.40 12.93 10.29
C ARG A 207 -0.49 13.39 9.15
N GLY A 208 -1.81 13.28 9.35
CA GLY A 208 -2.82 13.76 8.42
C GLY A 208 -2.92 12.91 7.15
N GLY A 209 -3.19 13.59 6.03
CA GLY A 209 -3.40 13.00 4.71
C GLY A 209 -4.87 12.77 4.35
N ARG A 210 -5.13 12.59 3.06
CA ARG A 210 -6.38 12.08 2.49
C ARG A 210 -6.35 10.57 2.67
N ARG A 211 -6.82 10.10 3.82
CA ARG A 211 -6.94 8.66 4.10
C ARG A 211 -8.26 8.17 3.53
N PRO A 212 -8.27 7.31 2.49
CA PRO A 212 -9.50 6.63 2.08
C PRO A 212 -9.97 5.76 3.26
N GLY A 213 -11.24 5.89 3.64
CA GLY A 213 -11.87 5.01 4.64
C GLY A 213 -11.79 5.40 6.13
N GLU A 214 -11.35 6.61 6.53
CA GLU A 214 -11.22 6.98 7.97
C GLU A 214 -12.56 7.24 8.70
N ASN A 215 -13.71 6.88 8.12
CA ASN A 215 -14.99 6.81 8.84
C ASN A 215 -15.37 5.39 9.27
N ILE A 216 -14.44 4.42 9.15
CA ILE A 216 -14.60 3.11 9.78
C ILE A 216 -14.19 3.27 11.24
N GLU A 217 -15.14 3.21 12.17
CA GLU A 217 -14.86 3.11 13.60
C GLU A 217 -13.76 2.06 13.83
N PRO A 218 -12.73 2.34 14.63
CA PRO A 218 -11.63 1.42 14.82
C PRO A 218 -12.16 0.10 15.40
N GLU A 219 -12.09 -1.00 14.64
CA GLU A 219 -12.30 -2.34 15.18
C GLU A 219 -11.21 -2.64 16.23
N PRO A 220 -11.56 -3.30 17.34
CA PRO A 220 -10.64 -3.57 18.43
C PRO A 220 -9.61 -4.61 17.99
N GLU A 221 -8.32 -4.27 18.14
CA GLU A 221 -7.08 -5.08 18.27
C GLU A 221 -6.85 -6.31 17.35
N ALA A 222 -7.85 -7.07 16.94
CA ALA A 222 -7.75 -8.32 16.19
C ALA A 222 -7.27 -8.18 14.74
N ALA A 223 -7.55 -7.06 14.07
CA ALA A 223 -7.03 -6.80 12.71
C ALA A 223 -5.53 -6.45 12.73
N VAL A 224 -5.09 -5.67 13.72
CA VAL A 224 -3.67 -5.42 14.01
C VAL A 224 -2.99 -6.73 14.38
N THR A 225 -3.65 -7.60 15.15
CA THR A 225 -3.10 -8.90 15.54
C THR A 225 -2.94 -9.84 14.34
N LYS A 226 -3.89 -9.87 13.39
CA LYS A 226 -3.77 -10.68 12.17
C LYS A 226 -2.68 -10.16 11.22
N GLY A 227 -2.60 -8.84 11.01
CA GLY A 227 -1.53 -8.21 10.24
C GLY A 227 -0.15 -8.36 10.88
N LEU A 228 -0.09 -8.25 12.21
CA LEU A 228 1.10 -8.50 13.01
C LEU A 228 1.50 -9.98 12.97
N LEU A 229 0.56 -10.93 13.01
CA LEU A 229 0.81 -12.38 12.90
C LEU A 229 1.24 -12.78 11.49
N THR A 230 0.71 -12.15 10.44
CA THR A 230 1.21 -12.39 9.07
C THR A 230 2.60 -11.77 8.90
N ALA A 231 2.83 -10.57 9.44
CA ALA A 231 4.16 -9.97 9.48
C ALA A 231 5.14 -10.76 10.35
N LEU A 232 4.70 -11.35 11.47
CA LEU A 232 5.51 -12.23 12.34
C LEU A 232 5.76 -13.57 11.67
N GLY A 233 4.78 -14.14 10.96
CA GLY A 233 4.95 -15.37 10.18
C GLY A 233 5.93 -15.17 9.03
N VAL A 234 5.81 -14.06 8.30
CA VAL A 234 6.77 -13.66 7.27
C VAL A 234 8.14 -13.36 7.90
N MET A 235 8.21 -12.67 9.05
CA MET A 235 9.47 -12.43 9.76
C MET A 235 10.09 -13.71 10.32
N LEU A 236 9.30 -14.70 10.75
CA LEU A 236 9.77 -16.00 11.26
C LEU A 236 10.34 -16.84 10.11
N VAL A 237 9.62 -16.89 8.99
CA VAL A 237 10.11 -17.54 7.75
C VAL A 237 11.36 -16.81 7.22
N CYS A 238 11.35 -15.48 7.24
CA CYS A 238 12.49 -14.63 6.87
C CYS A 238 13.61 -14.57 7.91
N THR A 239 13.46 -15.12 9.12
CA THR A 239 14.56 -15.32 10.08
C THR A 239 15.14 -16.72 9.97
N ILE A 240 14.35 -17.70 9.53
CA ILE A 240 14.84 -19.03 9.12
C ILE A 240 15.68 -18.91 7.84
N ILE A 241 15.36 -18.00 6.91
CA ILE A 241 16.13 -17.78 5.68
C ILE A 241 17.61 -17.41 5.95
N PRO A 242 17.93 -16.42 6.81
CA PRO A 242 19.29 -16.10 7.24
C PRO A 242 19.95 -17.25 8.00
N VAL A 243 19.26 -17.97 8.88
CA VAL A 243 19.87 -19.09 9.63
C VAL A 243 20.18 -20.25 8.68
N ALA A 244 19.31 -20.55 7.72
CA ALA A 244 19.58 -21.47 6.63
C ALA A 244 20.73 -20.98 5.74
N GLN A 245 20.76 -19.68 5.40
CA GLN A 245 21.86 -19.07 4.64
C GLN A 245 23.17 -18.96 5.43
N PHE A 246 23.14 -18.93 6.77
CA PHE A 246 24.33 -18.83 7.63
C PHE A 246 24.93 -20.22 7.88
N LEU A 247 24.08 -21.25 8.02
CA LEU A 247 24.51 -22.65 8.04
C LEU A 247 24.98 -23.14 6.66
N LEU A 248 24.41 -22.60 5.57
CA LEU A 248 24.86 -22.78 4.18
C LEU A 248 25.78 -21.65 3.69
N ALA A 249 26.37 -20.83 4.57
CA ALA A 249 27.11 -19.61 4.22
C ALA A 249 28.24 -19.77 3.18
N PRO A 250 28.95 -20.92 3.07
CA PRO A 250 29.90 -21.10 1.98
C PRO A 250 29.25 -21.43 0.62
N PHE A 251 27.95 -21.79 0.60
CA PHE A 251 27.25 -22.40 -0.55
C PHE A 251 25.92 -21.73 -0.90
N GLY A 252 25.69 -20.49 -0.44
CA GLY A 252 24.55 -19.72 -0.92
C GLY A 252 24.61 -19.56 -2.45
N PRO A 253 23.51 -19.76 -3.19
CA PRO A 253 23.51 -19.78 -4.66
C PRO A 253 24.05 -18.47 -5.30
N PHE A 254 24.03 -17.37 -4.56
CA PHE A 254 24.59 -16.08 -4.98
C PHE A 254 26.08 -15.89 -4.65
N LEU A 255 26.59 -16.48 -3.56
CA LEU A 255 28.02 -16.41 -3.21
C LEU A 255 28.86 -17.37 -4.08
N GLY A 256 28.32 -18.56 -4.39
CA GLY A 256 28.96 -19.50 -5.30
C GLY A 256 29.23 -18.87 -6.67
N ALA A 257 28.23 -18.18 -7.25
CA ALA A 257 28.39 -17.47 -8.53
C ALA A 257 29.37 -16.28 -8.46
N TYR A 258 29.58 -15.71 -7.27
CA TYR A 258 30.54 -14.62 -7.06
C TYR A 258 31.99 -15.13 -7.06
N PHE A 259 32.26 -16.24 -6.35
CA PHE A 259 33.60 -16.81 -6.19
C PHE A 259 34.00 -17.86 -7.24
N GLY A 260 33.08 -18.70 -7.71
CA GLY A 260 33.36 -19.86 -8.53
C GLY A 260 33.53 -19.62 -10.04
N ILE A 261 33.31 -18.40 -10.53
CA ILE A 261 33.41 -18.09 -11.97
C ILE A 261 34.82 -17.66 -12.38
N ARG A 262 35.75 -17.42 -11.43
CA ARG A 262 37.17 -17.26 -11.76
C ARG A 262 37.78 -18.50 -12.44
N SER A 263 37.13 -19.66 -12.36
CA SER A 263 37.55 -20.90 -13.03
C SER A 263 36.80 -21.19 -14.34
N VAL A 264 35.94 -20.29 -14.83
CA VAL A 264 35.09 -20.50 -16.03
C VAL A 264 35.52 -19.63 -17.21
N ASP A 265 36.66 -18.94 -17.11
CA ASP A 265 37.37 -18.39 -18.28
C ASP A 265 38.11 -19.52 -19.03
N THR A 266 37.36 -20.51 -19.51
CA THR A 266 37.88 -21.45 -20.51
C THR A 266 37.45 -20.93 -21.87
N GLU A 267 38.40 -20.30 -22.57
CA GLU A 267 38.27 -19.93 -23.98
C GLU A 267 37.65 -21.09 -24.77
N GLY A 268 36.47 -20.88 -25.36
CA GLY A 268 35.86 -21.77 -26.36
C GLY A 268 34.61 -22.57 -25.96
N SER A 269 34.11 -22.54 -24.72
CA SER A 269 32.87 -23.26 -24.34
C SER A 269 31.59 -22.41 -24.45
N ASP A 270 30.48 -23.02 -24.90
CA ASP A 270 29.15 -22.40 -24.92
C ASP A 270 28.76 -21.89 -23.50
N PRO A 271 28.40 -20.60 -23.34
CA PRO A 271 27.98 -19.99 -22.08
C PRO A 271 26.93 -20.79 -21.30
N LEU A 272 25.98 -21.41 -22.01
CA LEU A 272 24.94 -22.23 -21.38
C LEU A 272 25.52 -23.49 -20.77
N VAL A 273 26.44 -24.15 -21.47
CA VAL A 273 27.11 -25.36 -21.01
C VAL A 273 28.02 -25.06 -19.83
N ALA A 274 28.72 -23.92 -19.85
CA ALA A 274 29.57 -23.46 -18.76
C ALA A 274 28.76 -23.17 -17.48
N ALA A 275 27.66 -22.43 -17.60
CA ALA A 275 26.76 -22.14 -16.48
C ALA A 275 26.09 -23.42 -15.92
N ALA A 276 25.69 -24.35 -16.79
CA ALA A 276 25.09 -25.62 -16.38
C ALA A 276 26.10 -26.52 -15.64
N LYS A 277 27.35 -26.63 -16.13
CA LYS A 277 28.42 -27.37 -15.44
C LYS A 277 28.71 -26.79 -14.06
N PHE A 278 28.74 -25.46 -13.95
CA PHE A 278 28.92 -24.77 -12.69
C PHE A 278 27.77 -25.05 -11.71
N GLY A 279 26.52 -24.89 -12.16
CA GLY A 279 25.35 -25.17 -11.33
C GLY A 279 25.26 -26.63 -10.90
N ALA A 280 25.62 -27.57 -11.78
CA ALA A 280 25.71 -28.99 -11.45
C ALA A 280 26.77 -29.28 -10.39
N ALA A 281 27.96 -28.66 -10.49
CA ALA A 281 29.03 -28.83 -9.50
C ALA A 281 28.64 -28.28 -8.12
N VAL A 282 28.07 -27.08 -8.07
CA VAL A 282 27.60 -26.47 -6.81
C VAL A 282 26.44 -27.28 -6.20
N GLY A 283 25.51 -27.74 -7.05
CA GLY A 283 24.42 -28.61 -6.66
C GLY A 283 24.89 -29.95 -6.09
N ALA A 284 25.91 -30.56 -6.70
CA ALA A 284 26.50 -31.81 -6.21
C ALA A 284 27.17 -31.64 -4.85
N VAL A 285 28.00 -30.59 -4.67
CA VAL A 285 28.65 -30.31 -3.38
C VAL A 285 27.62 -30.04 -2.28
N SER A 286 26.62 -29.20 -2.58
CA SER A 286 25.54 -28.89 -1.65
C SER A 286 24.69 -30.12 -1.33
N GLY A 287 24.44 -30.97 -2.34
CA GLY A 287 23.74 -32.24 -2.18
C GLY A 287 24.49 -33.20 -1.24
N ILE A 288 25.81 -33.36 -1.40
CA ILE A 288 26.63 -34.20 -0.50
C ILE A 288 26.51 -33.72 0.94
N ILE A 289 26.60 -32.40 1.17
CA ILE A 289 26.46 -31.81 2.51
C ILE A 289 25.08 -32.09 3.09
N LEU A 290 24.01 -31.89 2.30
CA LEU A 290 22.64 -32.16 2.73
C LEU A 290 22.39 -33.65 3.02
N VAL A 291 22.99 -34.56 2.23
CA VAL A 291 22.93 -36.01 2.45
C VAL A 291 23.61 -36.38 3.77
N VAL A 292 24.80 -35.85 4.05
CA VAL A 292 25.51 -36.10 5.31
C VAL A 292 24.70 -35.59 6.50
N ILE A 293 24.14 -34.39 6.41
CA ILE A 293 23.27 -33.82 7.47
C ILE A 293 22.02 -34.68 7.67
N ALA A 294 21.34 -35.09 6.59
CA ALA A 294 20.17 -35.95 6.67
C ALA A 294 20.50 -37.32 7.28
N LEU A 295 21.67 -37.89 6.96
CA LEU A 295 22.14 -39.13 7.54
C LEU A 295 22.40 -38.98 9.05
N ILE A 296 23.03 -37.89 9.47
CA ILE A 296 23.22 -37.58 10.90
C ILE A 296 21.87 -37.41 11.60
N LEU A 297 20.95 -36.64 11.03
CA LEU A 297 19.62 -36.41 11.61
C LEU A 297 18.81 -37.70 11.74
N THR A 298 18.86 -38.58 10.74
CA THR A 298 18.15 -39.87 10.76
C THR A 298 18.73 -40.87 11.75
N VAL A 299 20.02 -40.76 12.09
CA VAL A 299 20.68 -41.59 13.11
C VAL A 299 20.51 -41.03 14.52
N VAL A 300 20.59 -39.71 14.69
CA VAL A 300 20.56 -39.05 16.01
C VAL A 300 19.14 -38.87 16.53
N LEU A 301 18.17 -38.61 15.65
CA LEU A 301 16.78 -38.39 16.04
C LEU A 301 15.95 -39.64 15.71
N PRO A 302 15.25 -40.24 16.69
CA PRO A 302 14.30 -41.31 16.41
C PRO A 302 13.10 -40.76 15.65
N MET A 303 13.19 -40.77 14.31
CA MET A 303 12.16 -40.24 13.42
C MET A 303 11.23 -41.35 12.91
N PRO A 304 9.90 -41.14 12.91
CA PRO A 304 8.96 -42.05 12.24
C PRO A 304 9.26 -42.13 10.73
N GLY A 305 9.00 -43.27 10.09
CA GLY A 305 9.37 -43.52 8.68
C GLY A 305 8.88 -42.45 7.68
N ARG A 306 7.72 -41.84 7.92
CA ARG A 306 7.22 -40.70 7.10
C ARG A 306 8.10 -39.46 7.17
N PHE A 307 8.71 -39.16 8.32
CA PHE A 307 9.62 -38.01 8.48
C PHE A 307 10.99 -38.30 7.89
N VAL A 308 11.44 -39.55 7.91
CA VAL A 308 12.63 -39.98 7.17
C VAL A 308 12.43 -39.76 5.67
N ALA A 309 11.30 -40.21 5.12
CA ALA A 309 10.97 -39.98 3.71
C ALA A 309 10.91 -38.49 3.34
N LEU A 310 10.25 -37.66 4.17
CA LEU A 310 10.21 -36.21 3.97
C LEU A 310 11.60 -35.55 4.00
N THR A 311 12.50 -36.04 4.86
CA THR A 311 13.87 -35.53 4.95
C THR A 311 14.62 -35.78 3.64
N TRP A 312 14.52 -36.98 3.08
CA TRP A 312 15.17 -37.32 1.81
C TRP A 312 14.54 -36.59 0.61
N ILE A 313 13.22 -36.39 0.62
CA ILE A 313 12.54 -35.54 -0.38
C ILE A 313 13.06 -34.10 -0.29
N ALA A 314 13.21 -33.56 0.92
CA ALA A 314 13.73 -32.21 1.13
C ALA A 314 15.18 -32.10 0.62
N VAL A 315 16.04 -33.08 0.89
CA VAL A 315 17.41 -33.12 0.35
C VAL A 315 17.41 -33.04 -1.18
N ALA A 316 16.57 -33.84 -1.85
CA ALA A 316 16.49 -33.84 -3.31
C ALA A 316 15.98 -32.49 -3.87
N VAL A 317 14.94 -31.92 -3.27
CA VAL A 317 14.37 -30.63 -3.68
C VAL A 317 15.39 -29.51 -3.49
N PHE A 318 16.06 -29.44 -2.33
CA PHE A 318 17.04 -28.40 -2.05
C PHE A 318 18.30 -28.51 -2.92
N ALA A 319 18.81 -29.72 -3.14
CA ALA A 319 19.95 -29.93 -4.03
C ALA A 319 19.64 -29.47 -5.47
N THR A 320 18.45 -29.81 -5.98
CA THR A 320 17.99 -29.40 -7.31
C THR A 320 17.78 -27.88 -7.39
N TYR A 321 17.21 -27.28 -6.34
CA TYR A 321 17.01 -25.82 -6.26
C TYR A 321 18.34 -25.06 -6.28
N VAL A 322 19.33 -25.49 -5.50
CA VAL A 322 20.65 -24.86 -5.46
C VAL A 322 21.37 -24.98 -6.79
N ALA A 323 21.25 -26.13 -7.47
CA ALA A 323 21.80 -26.33 -8.81
C ALA A 323 21.18 -25.34 -9.83
N GLY A 324 19.85 -25.22 -9.83
CA GLY A 324 19.10 -24.34 -10.73
C GLY A 324 19.44 -22.86 -10.52
N MET A 325 19.42 -22.40 -9.26
CA MET A 325 19.72 -20.99 -8.94
C MET A 325 21.18 -20.63 -9.22
N SER A 326 22.12 -21.56 -9.00
CA SER A 326 23.54 -21.34 -9.33
C SER A 326 23.78 -21.27 -10.85
N THR A 327 23.03 -22.06 -11.63
CA THR A 327 23.05 -22.00 -13.10
C THR A 327 22.56 -20.64 -13.60
N LEU A 328 21.43 -20.17 -13.07
CA LEU A 328 20.89 -18.84 -13.40
C LEU A 328 21.84 -17.71 -13.01
N GLY A 329 22.48 -17.79 -11.84
CA GLY A 329 23.50 -16.84 -11.41
C GLY A 329 24.71 -16.77 -12.35
N GLY A 330 25.18 -17.94 -12.83
CA GLY A 330 26.23 -18.02 -13.86
C GLY A 330 25.82 -17.39 -15.18
N LEU A 331 24.61 -17.68 -15.65
CA LEU A 331 24.06 -17.13 -16.90
C LEU A 331 23.92 -15.61 -16.83
N TYR A 332 23.38 -15.07 -15.72
CA TYR A 332 23.22 -13.63 -15.52
C TYR A 332 24.56 -12.87 -15.61
N ARG A 333 25.63 -13.41 -15.00
CA ARG A 333 26.95 -12.79 -15.05
C ARG A 333 27.56 -12.83 -16.46
N LEU A 334 27.42 -13.95 -17.18
CA LEU A 334 27.90 -14.10 -18.57
C LEU A 334 27.20 -13.14 -19.53
N MET A 335 25.91 -12.87 -19.34
CA MET A 335 25.19 -11.83 -20.08
C MET A 335 25.74 -10.44 -19.75
N LYS A 336 25.99 -10.15 -18.46
CA LYS A 336 26.53 -8.85 -18.02
C LYS A 336 27.95 -8.58 -18.52
N THR A 337 28.80 -9.60 -18.66
CA THR A 337 30.16 -9.43 -19.20
C THR A 337 30.16 -9.25 -20.72
N ARG A 338 29.17 -9.78 -21.44
CA ARG A 338 29.03 -9.59 -22.90
C ARG A 338 28.40 -8.24 -23.30
N THR A 339 27.63 -7.60 -22.41
CA THR A 339 26.97 -6.32 -22.69
C THR A 339 27.84 -5.08 -22.44
N VAL A 340 29.08 -5.24 -21.96
CA VAL A 340 30.02 -4.12 -21.76
C VAL A 340 31.13 -4.19 -22.81
N PRO A 341 30.96 -3.59 -24.00
CA PRO A 341 32.10 -3.16 -24.79
C PRO A 341 32.65 -1.86 -24.19
N VAL A 342 33.94 -1.90 -23.86
CA VAL A 342 34.91 -0.79 -23.74
C VAL A 342 34.31 0.63 -23.77
N ALA A 343 34.02 1.18 -22.59
CA ALA A 343 33.90 2.63 -22.37
C ALA A 343 34.96 3.08 -21.36
N ALA A 344 36.19 2.61 -21.56
CA ALA A 344 37.37 3.07 -20.86
C ALA A 344 38.41 3.46 -21.91
N GLU A 345 38.25 4.67 -22.45
CA GLU A 345 39.29 5.57 -22.99
C GLU A 345 38.62 6.64 -23.87
N ALA A 346 38.51 7.86 -23.32
CA ALA A 346 38.74 9.15 -23.99
C ALA A 346 38.06 10.29 -23.21
N SER A 347 38.92 11.14 -22.64
CA SER A 347 38.80 12.60 -22.44
C SER A 347 37.42 13.26 -22.33
#